data_AF-A0A2N8KK09-F1
#
_entry.id   AF-A0A2N8KK09-F1
#
_cell.length_a   1.000
_cell.length_b   1.000
_cell.length_c   1.000
_cell.angle_alpha   90.00
_cell.angle_beta   90.00
_cell.angle_gamma   90.00
#
_symmetry.space_group_name_H-M   'P 1'
#
loop_
_entity.id
_entity.type
_entity.pdbx_description
1 polymer ?
#
loop_
_entity_poly.entity_id
_entity_poly.type
_entity_poly.pdbx_seq_one_letter_code
_entity_poly.pdbx_strand_id
1 'polypeptide(L)'
;MFGNKMEPATEYQITDMGKKYLVAEGANTMGRHDAFCTGKYSDVEIQNFTEPSDMMGMKVSRVNFRYKVKDAADWTKTESVRAAYKNIADQTQGDIEGKAALVLTNDGWMHERLFKG
;
A
#
# COMPACT_ATOMS: atom_id res chain seq x y z
N MET A 1 5.50 -3.65 34.29
CA MET A 1 5.46 -5.13 34.27
C MET A 1 4.29 -5.53 33.39
N PHE A 2 4.56 -6.14 32.23
CA PHE A 2 3.52 -6.86 31.49
C PHE A 2 3.23 -8.16 32.25
N GLY A 3 1.96 -8.57 32.35
CA GLY A 3 1.54 -9.67 33.20
C GLY A 3 2.11 -11.03 32.78
N ASN A 4 2.46 -11.86 33.76
CA ASN A 4 3.05 -13.20 33.56
C ASN A 4 2.00 -14.32 33.40
N LYS A 5 0.74 -13.97 33.15
CA LYS A 5 -0.38 -14.90 33.08
C LYS A 5 -0.76 -15.11 31.61
N MET A 6 -0.64 -16.34 31.12
CA MET A 6 -1.16 -16.71 29.82
C MET A 6 -2.68 -16.90 29.92
N GLU A 7 -3.41 -16.20 29.05
CA GLU A 7 -4.86 -16.36 28.91
C GLU A 7 -5.15 -17.14 27.62
N PRO A 8 -6.21 -17.98 27.58
CA PRO A 8 -6.63 -18.64 26.35
C PRO A 8 -6.89 -17.61 25.24
N ALA A 9 -6.32 -17.83 24.06
CA ALA A 9 -6.48 -16.96 22.90
C ALA A 9 -6.76 -17.80 21.65
N THR A 10 -7.43 -17.19 20.68
CA THR A 10 -7.57 -17.79 19.34
C THR A 10 -6.34 -17.46 18.52
N GLU A 11 -5.67 -18.49 18.04
CA GLU A 11 -4.57 -18.35 17.07
C GLU A 11 -5.11 -18.51 15.65
N TYR A 12 -4.67 -17.63 14.75
CA TYR A 12 -5.01 -17.70 13.33
C TYR A 12 -3.75 -18.04 12.54
N GLN A 13 -3.88 -18.98 11.61
CA GLN A 13 -2.83 -19.34 10.67
C GLN A 13 -3.22 -18.95 9.25
N ILE A 14 -2.21 -18.58 8.45
CA ILE A 14 -2.43 -18.26 7.05
C ILE A 14 -2.78 -19.52 6.25
N THR A 15 -3.86 -19.43 5.47
CA THR A 15 -4.27 -20.50 4.57
C THR A 15 -3.38 -20.55 3.33
N ASP A 16 -3.40 -21.66 2.59
CA ASP A 16 -2.67 -21.76 1.31
C ASP A 16 -3.16 -20.75 0.27
N MET A 17 -4.44 -20.36 0.33
CA MET A 17 -4.95 -19.26 -0.47
C MET A 17 -4.35 -17.92 -0.03
N GLY A 18 -4.29 -17.65 1.28
CA GLY A 18 -3.69 -16.43 1.82
C GLY A 18 -2.21 -16.28 1.44
N LYS A 19 -1.44 -17.37 1.46
CA LYS A 19 -0.01 -17.36 1.08
C LYS A 19 0.23 -16.82 -0.33
N LYS A 20 -0.73 -16.98 -1.26
CA LYS A 20 -0.62 -16.46 -2.64
C LYS A 20 -0.63 -14.94 -2.71
N TYR A 21 -1.19 -14.28 -1.70
CA TYR A 21 -1.33 -12.82 -1.63
C TYR A 21 -0.41 -12.19 -0.60
N LEU A 22 0.23 -12.98 0.27
CA LEU A 22 1.15 -12.49 1.28
C LEU A 22 2.48 -12.09 0.63
N VAL A 23 2.85 -10.84 0.79
CA VAL A 23 4.13 -10.29 0.36
C VAL A 23 4.97 -10.04 1.59
N ALA A 24 6.12 -10.73 1.67
CA ALA A 24 7.08 -10.53 2.73
C ALA A 24 7.56 -9.08 2.74
N GLU A 25 7.57 -8.46 3.93
CA GLU A 25 7.91 -7.03 4.08
C GLU A 25 7.08 -6.06 3.23
N GLY A 26 5.90 -6.49 2.79
CA GLY A 26 5.03 -5.71 1.90
C GLY A 26 4.34 -4.52 2.56
N ALA A 27 4.30 -4.45 3.89
CA ALA A 27 3.61 -3.39 4.60
C ALA A 27 4.37 -2.07 4.53
N ASN A 28 3.64 -0.98 4.32
CA ASN A 28 4.14 0.38 4.46
C ASN A 28 4.21 0.78 5.95
N THR A 29 4.98 0.04 6.75
CA THR A 29 5.20 0.30 8.17
C THR A 29 6.69 0.23 8.52
N MET A 30 7.10 0.91 9.59
CA MET A 30 8.52 0.94 10.02
C MET A 30 9.06 -0.45 10.37
N GLY A 31 8.19 -1.35 10.83
CA GLY A 31 8.52 -2.74 11.16
C GLY A 31 8.61 -3.69 9.97
N ARG A 32 8.39 -3.21 8.73
CA ARG A 32 8.41 -4.00 7.49
C ARG A 32 7.65 -5.31 7.64
N HIS A 33 6.43 -5.23 8.18
CA HIS A 33 5.60 -6.41 8.34
C HIS A 33 5.18 -6.97 6.97
N ASP A 34 4.85 -8.25 6.95
CA ASP A 34 4.21 -8.84 5.79
C ASP A 34 2.86 -8.17 5.54
N ALA A 35 2.47 -8.07 4.28
CA ALA A 35 1.18 -7.50 3.89
C ALA A 35 0.53 -8.31 2.79
N PHE A 36 -0.81 -8.30 2.78
CA PHE A 36 -1.57 -8.83 1.67
C PHE A 36 -1.60 -7.83 0.52
N CYS A 37 -1.13 -8.26 -0.65
CA CYS A 37 -1.30 -7.54 -1.90
C CYS A 37 -2.65 -7.92 -2.53
N THR A 38 -3.60 -6.98 -2.49
CA THR A 38 -5.00 -7.22 -2.86
C THR A 38 -5.31 -6.93 -4.33
N GLY A 39 -4.38 -6.34 -5.08
CA GLY A 39 -4.53 -5.97 -6.48
C GLY A 39 -3.38 -5.07 -6.94
N LYS A 40 -3.48 -4.53 -8.16
CA LYS A 40 -2.48 -3.64 -8.76
C LYS A 40 -3.08 -2.29 -9.10
N TYR A 41 -2.28 -1.23 -8.99
CA TYR A 41 -2.68 0.08 -9.50
C TYR A 41 -2.86 0.04 -11.03
N SER A 42 -3.86 0.76 -11.50
CA SER A 42 -4.26 0.91 -12.89
C SER A 42 -4.89 2.28 -13.09
N ASP A 43 -4.99 2.74 -14.35
CA ASP A 43 -5.60 4.03 -14.70
C ASP A 43 -5.09 5.17 -13.81
N VAL A 44 -3.77 5.24 -13.61
CA VAL A 44 -3.14 6.25 -12.77
C VAL A 44 -3.17 7.58 -13.51
N GLU A 45 -3.86 8.56 -12.95
CA GLU A 45 -4.03 9.90 -13.50
C GLU A 45 -3.41 10.94 -12.55
N ILE A 46 -2.39 11.65 -13.02
CA ILE A 46 -1.79 12.74 -12.25
C ILE A 46 -2.73 13.95 -12.25
N GLN A 47 -3.14 14.40 -11.06
CA GLN A 47 -4.05 15.53 -10.90
C GLN A 47 -3.30 16.85 -10.84
N ASN A 48 -2.23 16.89 -10.04
CA ASN A 48 -1.32 18.04 -9.94
C ASN A 48 -0.02 17.61 -9.25
N PHE A 49 1.00 18.45 -9.40
CA PHE A 49 2.30 18.26 -8.78
C PHE A 49 2.92 19.59 -8.38
N THR A 50 3.85 19.57 -7.42
CA THR A 50 4.64 20.74 -7.06
C THR A 50 5.82 20.91 -8.00
N GLU A 51 6.29 22.15 -8.21
CA GLU A 51 7.57 22.36 -8.88
C GLU A 51 8.70 21.55 -8.20
N PRO A 52 9.61 20.92 -8.96
CA PRO A 52 10.73 20.17 -8.40
C PRO A 52 11.67 21.05 -7.58
N SER A 53 11.80 20.74 -6.30
CA SER A 53 12.65 21.45 -5.34
C SER A 53 13.74 20.55 -4.76
N ASP A 54 14.86 21.13 -4.38
CA ASP A 54 15.94 20.40 -3.72
C ASP A 54 15.60 20.13 -2.25
N MET A 55 15.59 18.85 -1.87
CA MET A 55 15.45 18.36 -0.50
C MET A 55 16.58 17.38 -0.21
N MET A 56 17.44 17.70 0.78
CA MET A 56 18.56 16.84 1.17
C MET A 56 19.49 16.46 0.00
N GLY A 57 19.72 17.39 -0.95
CA GLY A 57 20.55 17.15 -2.14
C GLY A 57 19.85 16.37 -3.26
N MET A 58 18.56 16.07 -3.12
CA MET A 58 17.75 15.38 -4.12
C MET A 58 16.68 16.32 -4.70
N LYS A 59 16.45 16.25 -6.01
CA LYS A 59 15.31 16.89 -6.66
C LYS A 59 14.03 16.09 -6.34
N VAL A 60 13.08 16.70 -5.64
CA VAL A 60 11.83 16.06 -5.23
C VAL A 60 10.60 16.84 -5.71
N SER A 61 9.56 16.15 -6.16
CA SER A 61 8.24 16.72 -6.44
C SER A 61 7.15 15.91 -5.71
N ARG A 62 6.17 16.59 -5.13
CA ARG A 62 4.99 15.95 -4.54
C ARG A 62 3.89 15.86 -5.58
N VAL A 63 3.29 14.69 -5.70
CA VAL A 63 2.30 14.39 -6.73
C VAL A 63 1.00 13.92 -6.08
N ASN A 64 -0.11 14.54 -6.46
CA ASN A 64 -1.45 14.06 -6.18
C ASN A 64 -1.96 13.35 -7.43
N PHE A 65 -2.49 12.14 -7.27
CA PHE A 65 -2.97 11.32 -8.38
C PHE A 65 -4.26 10.60 -8.01
N ARG A 66 -4.98 10.15 -9.03
CA ARG A 66 -6.09 9.22 -8.92
C ARG A 66 -5.70 7.88 -9.53
N TYR A 67 -6.23 6.79 -9.02
CA TYR A 67 -5.96 5.45 -9.54
C TYR A 67 -7.15 4.52 -9.31
N LYS A 68 -7.17 3.43 -10.09
CA LYS A 68 -8.06 2.29 -9.92
C LYS A 68 -7.27 1.05 -9.55
N VAL A 69 -7.95 0.05 -8.98
CA VAL A 69 -7.36 -1.26 -8.72
C VAL A 69 -7.79 -2.25 -9.79
N LYS A 70 -6.81 -2.82 -10.51
CA LYS A 70 -7.01 -3.98 -11.39
C LYS A 70 -6.56 -5.26 -10.72
N ASP A 71 -7.00 -6.40 -11.26
CA ASP A 71 -6.64 -7.73 -10.77
C ASP A 71 -6.91 -7.90 -9.27
N ALA A 72 -7.99 -7.28 -8.77
CA ALA A 72 -8.35 -7.35 -7.37
C ALA A 72 -8.70 -8.79 -6.97
N ALA A 73 -8.06 -9.30 -5.92
CA ALA A 73 -8.24 -10.67 -5.44
C ALA A 73 -9.71 -10.93 -5.07
N ASP A 74 -10.30 -12.04 -5.52
CA ASP A 74 -11.75 -12.23 -5.42
C ASP A 74 -12.30 -12.20 -3.99
N TRP A 75 -11.52 -12.65 -3.01
CA TRP A 75 -11.91 -12.61 -1.60
C TRP A 75 -12.14 -11.19 -1.08
N THR A 76 -11.52 -10.17 -1.69
CA THR A 76 -11.69 -8.76 -1.35
C THR A 76 -13.07 -8.21 -1.72
N LYS A 77 -13.76 -8.90 -2.64
CA LYS A 77 -15.09 -8.52 -3.14
C LYS A 77 -16.22 -9.04 -2.23
N THR A 78 -15.90 -9.91 -1.28
CA THR A 78 -16.90 -10.50 -0.37
C THR A 78 -17.44 -9.43 0.60
N GLU A 79 -18.74 -9.49 0.88
CA GLU A 79 -19.40 -8.48 1.72
C GLU A 79 -18.85 -8.49 3.16
N SER A 80 -18.53 -9.66 3.71
CA SER A 80 -17.93 -9.77 5.04
C SER A 80 -16.58 -9.05 5.14
N VAL A 81 -15.73 -9.16 4.13
CA VAL A 81 -14.43 -8.47 4.09
C VAL A 81 -14.64 -6.97 3.90
N ARG A 82 -15.53 -6.55 3.00
CA ARG A 82 -15.80 -5.13 2.77
C ARG A 82 -16.43 -4.45 3.99
N ALA A 83 -17.29 -5.15 4.71
CA ALA A 83 -17.90 -4.67 5.95
C ALA A 83 -16.89 -4.56 7.10
N ALA A 84 -15.93 -5.50 7.19
CA ALA A 84 -14.91 -5.50 8.24
C ALA A 84 -13.74 -4.53 7.95
N TYR A 85 -13.41 -4.30 6.67
CA TYR A 85 -12.22 -3.56 6.26
C TYR A 85 -12.56 -2.42 5.29
N LYS A 86 -12.81 -1.24 5.86
CA LYS A 86 -13.19 -0.03 5.10
C LYS A 86 -12.21 0.31 3.98
N ASN A 87 -10.91 0.16 4.19
CA ASN A 87 -9.89 0.43 3.18
C ASN A 87 -10.05 -0.46 1.93
N ILE A 88 -10.45 -1.72 2.09
CA ILE A 88 -10.74 -2.63 0.98
C ILE A 88 -12.05 -2.20 0.30
N ALA A 89 -13.09 -1.86 1.08
CA ALA A 89 -14.34 -1.39 0.52
C ALA A 89 -14.17 -0.12 -0.34
N ASP A 90 -13.40 0.86 0.14
CA ASP A 90 -13.12 2.10 -0.58
C ASP A 90 -12.35 1.81 -1.89
N GLN A 91 -11.40 0.87 -1.87
CA GLN A 91 -10.66 0.45 -3.06
C GLN A 91 -11.54 -0.17 -4.16
N THR A 92 -12.70 -0.74 -3.79
CA THR A 92 -13.66 -1.29 -4.77
C THR A 92 -14.50 -0.24 -5.49
N GLN A 93 -14.46 1.03 -5.08
CA GLN A 93 -15.29 2.11 -5.67
C GLN A 93 -14.72 2.68 -6.98
N GLY A 94 -13.47 2.38 -7.32
CA GLY A 94 -12.93 2.58 -8.66
C GLY A 94 -12.47 4.00 -9.01
N ASP A 95 -12.35 4.91 -8.05
CA ASP A 95 -11.56 6.13 -8.19
C ASP A 95 -10.98 6.53 -6.82
N ILE A 96 -9.69 6.27 -6.63
CA ILE A 96 -9.02 6.40 -5.33
C ILE A 96 -7.96 7.49 -5.41
N GLU A 97 -8.00 8.43 -4.47
CA GLU A 97 -6.97 9.45 -4.34
C GLU A 97 -5.68 8.89 -3.72
N GLY A 98 -4.55 9.25 -4.31
CA GLY A 98 -3.21 8.88 -3.86
C GLY A 98 -2.28 10.09 -3.82
N LYS A 99 -1.24 9.97 -2.98
CA LYS A 99 -0.17 10.96 -2.85
C LYS A 99 1.18 10.25 -2.83
N ALA A 100 2.16 10.79 -3.53
CA ALA A 100 3.52 10.28 -3.54
C ALA A 100 4.55 11.41 -3.58
N ALA A 101 5.76 11.14 -3.10
CA ALA A 101 6.92 11.97 -3.37
C ALA A 101 7.76 11.28 -4.46
N LEU A 102 8.05 11.99 -5.55
CA LEU A 102 8.90 11.47 -6.60
C LEU A 102 10.28 12.11 -6.49
N VAL A 103 11.31 11.28 -6.48
CA VAL A 103 12.72 11.67 -6.52
C VAL A 103 13.18 11.59 -7.97
N LEU A 104 13.77 12.67 -8.48
CA LEU A 104 14.37 12.68 -9.81
C LEU A 104 15.74 11.98 -9.74
N THR A 105 15.89 10.94 -10.56
CA THR A 105 17.11 10.14 -10.71
C THR A 105 17.60 10.21 -12.15
N ASN A 106 18.76 9.60 -12.44
CA ASN A 106 19.25 9.46 -13.81
C ASN A 106 18.34 8.56 -14.68
N ASP A 107 17.53 7.70 -14.06
CA ASP A 107 16.57 6.82 -14.74
C ASP A 107 15.16 7.43 -14.81
N GLY A 108 15.02 8.71 -14.44
CA GLY A 108 13.76 9.43 -14.38
C GLY A 108 13.17 9.52 -12.97
N TRP A 109 11.86 9.70 -12.88
CA TRP A 109 11.16 9.88 -11.61
C TRP A 109 10.90 8.55 -10.91
N MET A 110 11.32 8.46 -9.65
CA MET A 110 11.18 7.27 -8.82
C MET A 110 10.37 7.61 -7.56
N HIS A 111 9.45 6.72 -7.17
CA HIS A 111 8.76 6.86 -5.89
C HIS A 111 9.78 6.86 -4.75
N GLU A 112 9.63 7.74 -3.75
CA GLU A 112 10.65 7.99 -2.73
C GLU A 112 11.08 6.74 -1.94
N ARG A 113 10.23 5.72 -1.87
CA ARG A 113 10.52 4.47 -1.16
C ARG A 113 11.38 3.49 -1.96
N LEU A 114 11.38 3.62 -3.28
CA LEU A 114 12.23 2.82 -4.16
C LEU A 114 13.63 3.41 -4.26
N PHE A 115 13.77 4.70 -3.95
CA PHE A 115 15.05 5.38 -3.93
C PHE A 115 15.90 4.85 -2.77
N LYS A 116 16.99 4.16 -3.11
CA LYS A 116 18.04 3.75 -2.17
C LYS A 116 19.17 4.78 -2.30
N GLY A 117 19.18 5.75 -1.41
CA GLY A 117 20.27 6.74 -1.30
C GLY A 117 21.53 6.16 -0.67
#